data_AF-A0A7S1E6P7-F1
#
_entry.id   AF-A0A7S1E6P7-F1
#
_cell.length_a   1.000
_cell.length_b   1.000
_cell.length_c   1.000
_cell.angle_alpha   90.00
_cell.angle_beta   90.00
_cell.angle_gamma   90.00
#
_symmetry.space_group_name_H-M   'P 1'
#
loop_
_entity.id
_entity.type
_entity.pdbx_description
1 polymer ?
#
loop_
_entity_poly.entity_id
_entity_poly.type
_entity_poly.pdbx_seq_one_letter_code
_entity_poly.pdbx_strand_id
1 'polypeptide(L)'
;TFSWTGPRTLNDIIKKELLVGKSAEELSSIWKHYHDDKESVYGLVYSGSEGQTFVKHAKESPFFIHPIFRDNGYFMLLSQFYHENNVFLFCYLEDYKMDPAGASP
;
A
#
# COMPACT_ATOMS: atom_id res chain seq x y z
N THR A 1 -18.01 -2.53 -14.58
CA THR A 1 -17.32 -3.64 -13.87
C THR A 1 -15.89 -3.22 -13.62
N PHE A 2 -15.52 -2.99 -12.37
CA PHE A 2 -14.15 -2.69 -11.97
C PHE A 2 -13.29 -3.96 -12.17
N SER A 3 -12.21 -3.87 -12.94
CA SER A 3 -11.25 -4.97 -13.13
C SER A 3 -9.89 -4.55 -12.58
N TRP A 4 -9.58 -5.02 -11.38
CA TRP A 4 -8.29 -4.78 -10.74
C TRP A 4 -7.30 -5.88 -11.10
N THR A 5 -6.20 -5.53 -11.76
CA THR A 5 -5.13 -6.48 -12.12
C THR A 5 -4.08 -6.65 -11.02
N GLY A 6 -4.31 -6.07 -9.83
CA GLY A 6 -3.30 -6.01 -8.78
C GLY A 6 -2.21 -4.97 -9.06
N PRO A 7 -1.45 -4.55 -8.04
CA PRO A 7 -0.20 -3.83 -8.27
C PRO A 7 0.83 -4.76 -8.89
N ARG A 8 1.83 -4.17 -9.54
CA ARG A 8 3.04 -4.89 -9.98
C ARG A 8 3.70 -5.58 -8.79
N THR A 9 4.14 -6.82 -9.00
CA THR A 9 4.87 -7.57 -7.99
C THR A 9 6.31 -7.06 -7.87
N LEU A 10 7.01 -7.45 -6.79
CA LEU A 10 8.42 -7.12 -6.65
C LEU A 10 9.28 -7.64 -7.82
N ASN A 11 8.92 -8.80 -8.40
CA ASN A 11 9.63 -9.36 -9.55
C ASN A 11 9.45 -8.51 -10.82
N ASP A 12 8.31 -7.82 -10.95
CA ASP A 12 8.05 -6.92 -12.09
C ASP A 12 8.81 -5.59 -11.96
N ILE A 13 9.29 -5.29 -10.76
CA ILE A 13 9.93 -4.02 -10.42
C ILE A 13 11.45 -4.16 -10.31
N ILE A 14 11.93 -5.21 -9.64
CA ILE A 14 13.34 -5.45 -9.38
C ILE A 14 13.77 -6.84 -9.88
N LYS A 15 14.91 -6.85 -10.58
CA LYS A 15 15.69 -8.05 -10.91
C LYS A 15 16.42 -8.57 -9.66
N LYS A 16 15.84 -9.57 -8.99
CA LYS A 16 16.32 -10.10 -7.70
C LYS A 16 17.75 -10.64 -7.77
N GLU A 17 18.18 -11.14 -8.91
CA GLU A 17 19.54 -11.60 -9.18
C GLU A 17 20.59 -10.49 -9.00
N LEU A 18 20.22 -9.23 -9.24
CA LEU A 18 21.11 -8.07 -9.05
C LEU A 18 21.20 -7.61 -7.58
N LEU A 19 20.38 -8.18 -6.69
CA LEU A 19 20.34 -7.84 -5.28
C LEU A 19 21.21 -8.77 -4.41
N VAL A 20 21.69 -9.88 -4.96
CA VAL A 20 22.48 -10.86 -4.20
C VAL A 20 23.75 -10.21 -3.68
N GLY A 21 23.99 -10.33 -2.36
CA GLY A 21 25.18 -9.80 -1.69
C GLY A 21 25.10 -8.32 -1.28
N LYS A 22 24.00 -7.63 -1.58
CA LYS A 22 23.78 -6.24 -1.14
C LYS A 22 23.39 -6.15 0.34
N SER A 23 23.85 -5.11 1.01
CA SER A 23 23.45 -4.80 2.39
C SER A 23 22.02 -4.26 2.46
N ALA A 24 21.43 -4.25 3.66
CA ALA A 24 20.10 -3.70 3.87
C ALA A 24 20.02 -2.20 3.51
N GLU A 25 21.09 -1.44 3.76
CA GLU A 25 21.22 -0.03 3.43
C GLU A 25 21.23 0.17 1.91
N GLU A 26 22.00 -0.64 1.19
CA GLU A 26 22.04 -0.60 -0.28
C GLU A 26 20.68 -0.95 -0.88
N LEU A 27 20.01 -2.00 -0.39
CA LEU A 27 18.68 -2.38 -0.84
C LEU A 27 17.66 -1.27 -0.58
N SER A 28 17.74 -0.63 0.58
CA SER A 28 16.87 0.48 0.94
C SER A 28 17.08 1.69 0.04
N SER A 29 18.33 2.00 -0.30
CA SER A 29 18.67 3.09 -1.21
C SER A 29 18.15 2.83 -2.62
N ILE A 30 18.35 1.62 -3.15
CA ILE A 30 17.84 1.23 -4.48
C ILE A 30 16.32 1.36 -4.53
N TRP A 31 15.61 0.87 -3.51
CA TRP A 31 14.15 0.90 -3.47
C TRP A 31 13.58 2.32 -3.42
N LYS A 32 14.16 3.20 -2.61
CA LYS A 32 13.75 4.61 -2.50
C LYS A 32 14.03 5.34 -3.81
N HIS A 33 15.25 5.21 -4.35
CA HIS A 33 15.64 5.87 -5.58
C HIS A 33 14.75 5.50 -6.77
N TYR A 34 14.33 4.23 -6.87
CA TYR A 34 13.39 3.79 -7.91
C TYR A 34 12.00 4.47 -7.82
N HIS A 35 11.62 5.02 -6.66
CA HIS A 35 10.36 5.72 -6.44
C HIS A 35 10.47 7.24 -6.42
N ASP A 36 11.67 7.81 -6.27
CA ASP A 36 11.87 9.26 -6.10
C ASP A 36 11.29 10.09 -7.27
N ASP A 37 11.40 9.60 -8.50
CA ASP A 37 10.92 10.32 -9.70
C ASP A 37 9.44 10.08 -10.01
N LYS A 38 8.68 9.42 -9.12
CA LYS A 38 7.26 9.11 -9.34
C LYS A 38 6.38 10.05 -8.52
N GLU A 39 5.54 10.81 -9.22
CA GLU A 39 4.72 11.87 -8.62
C GLU A 39 3.76 11.38 -7.51
N SER A 40 3.18 10.19 -7.66
CA SER A 40 2.13 9.68 -6.78
C SER A 40 2.51 8.43 -5.99
N VAL A 41 3.81 8.11 -5.90
CA VAL A 41 4.28 6.90 -5.23
C VAL A 41 5.40 7.24 -4.26
N TYR A 42 5.38 6.63 -3.08
CA TYR A 42 6.43 6.77 -2.09
C TYR A 42 6.94 5.40 -1.63
N GLY A 43 8.26 5.22 -1.58
CA GLY A 43 8.91 3.99 -1.17
C GLY A 43 9.26 3.98 0.32
N LEU A 44 8.72 3.02 1.07
CA LEU A 44 9.09 2.76 2.47
C LEU A 44 9.83 1.43 2.61
N VAL A 45 10.63 1.30 3.66
CA VAL A 45 11.34 0.07 4.03
C VAL A 45 11.11 -0.19 5.51
N TYR A 46 10.79 -1.44 5.84
CA TYR A 46 10.61 -1.92 7.20
C TYR A 46 11.57 -3.09 7.45
N SER A 47 11.89 -3.33 8.72
CA SER A 47 12.54 -4.60 9.08
C SER A 47 11.60 -5.78 8.80
N GLY A 48 12.18 -6.98 8.66
CA GLY A 48 11.40 -8.19 8.40
C GLY A 48 10.36 -8.49 9.50
N SER A 49 10.68 -8.21 10.76
CA SER A 49 9.78 -8.41 11.91
C SER A 49 8.65 -7.40 11.96
N GLU A 50 8.92 -6.13 11.67
CA GLU A 50 7.89 -5.08 11.57
C GLU A 50 6.92 -5.39 10.43
N GLY A 51 7.45 -5.77 9.25
CA GLY A 51 6.62 -6.12 8.09
C GLY A 51 5.72 -7.33 8.37
N GLN A 52 6.23 -8.37 9.04
CA GLN A 52 5.42 -9.54 9.42
C GLN A 52 4.31 -9.17 10.42
N THR A 53 4.64 -8.37 11.43
CA THR A 53 3.66 -7.88 12.41
C THR A 53 2.58 -7.04 11.74
N PHE A 54 2.97 -6.13 10.84
CA PHE A 54 2.03 -5.30 10.09
C PHE A 54 1.06 -6.14 9.24
N VAL A 55 1.57 -7.10 8.46
CA VAL A 55 0.72 -8.00 7.64
C VAL A 55 -0.18 -8.86 8.52
N LYS A 56 0.29 -9.31 9.69
CA LYS A 56 -0.54 -10.06 10.64
C LYS A 56 -1.73 -9.24 11.11
N HIS A 57 -1.51 -8.02 11.59
CA HIS A 57 -2.59 -7.15 12.06
C HIS A 57 -3.56 -6.79 10.93
N ALA A 58 -3.04 -6.54 9.72
CA ALA A 58 -3.86 -6.29 8.53
C ALA A 58 -4.80 -7.47 8.20
N LYS A 59 -4.37 -8.71 8.47
CA LYS A 59 -5.21 -9.91 8.30
C LYS A 59 -6.27 -10.04 9.39
N GLU A 60 -5.92 -9.73 10.64
CA GLU A 60 -6.83 -9.81 11.79
C GLU A 60 -7.88 -8.68 11.79
N SER A 61 -7.56 -7.54 11.18
CA SER A 61 -8.44 -6.37 11.09
C SER A 61 -8.36 -5.76 9.69
N PRO A 62 -9.03 -6.35 8.70
CA PRO A 62 -8.87 -6.00 7.28
C PRO A 62 -9.55 -4.68 6.89
N PHE A 63 -10.36 -4.09 7.75
CA PHE A 63 -10.99 -2.79 7.51
C PHE A 63 -10.60 -1.79 8.59
N PHE A 64 -10.38 -0.55 8.17
CA PHE A 64 -10.13 0.57 9.08
C PHE A 64 -10.62 1.88 8.46
N ILE A 65 -11.03 2.83 9.31
CA ILE A 65 -11.46 4.16 8.89
C ILE A 65 -10.44 5.19 9.35
N HIS A 66 -9.88 5.94 8.40
CA HIS A 66 -8.84 6.94 8.63
C HIS A 66 -9.46 8.35 8.60
N PRO A 67 -9.44 9.10 9.71
CA PRO A 67 -9.77 10.51 9.69
C PRO A 67 -8.59 11.32 9.14
N ILE A 68 -8.75 11.88 7.95
CA ILE A 68 -7.71 12.69 7.32
C ILE A 68 -8.01 14.16 7.56
N PHE A 69 -7.13 14.83 8.31
CA PHE A 69 -7.27 16.24 8.63
C PHE A 69 -7.10 17.13 7.39
N ARG A 70 -7.98 18.12 7.27
CA ARG A 70 -7.96 19.21 6.29
C ARG A 70 -8.38 20.50 6.97
N ASP A 71 -8.18 21.63 6.30
CA ASP A 71 -8.35 22.98 6.85
C ASP A 71 -9.65 23.19 7.65
N ASN A 72 -10.77 22.61 7.20
CA ASN A 72 -12.09 22.78 7.83
C ASN A 72 -12.66 21.48 8.47
N GLY A 73 -11.82 20.50 8.82
CA GLY A 73 -12.27 19.29 9.51
C GLY A 73 -11.60 18.02 9.03
N TYR A 74 -12.37 16.95 8.86
CA TYR A 74 -11.87 15.65 8.44
C TYR A 74 -12.69 15.12 7.28
N PHE A 75 -12.02 14.49 6.32
CA PHE A 75 -12.67 13.51 5.45
C PHE A 75 -12.24 12.11 5.89
N MET A 76 -13.13 11.13 5.71
CA MET A 76 -12.89 9.77 6.15
C MET A 76 -12.51 8.91 4.95
N LEU A 77 -11.38 8.21 5.04
CA LEU A 77 -11.04 7.14 4.10
C LEU A 77 -11.35 5.79 4.73
N LEU A 78 -11.99 4.90 3.97
CA LEU A 78 -12.10 3.49 4.30
C LEU A 78 -10.93 2.75 3.64
N SER A 79 -10.12 2.04 4.42
CA SER A 79 -9.13 1.11 3.89
C SER A 79 -9.60 -0.33 4.00
N GLN A 80 -9.42 -1.11 2.94
CA GLN A 80 -9.61 -2.56 2.93
C GLN A 80 -8.31 -3.28 2.59
N PHE A 81 -7.92 -4.26 3.39
CA PHE A 81 -6.79 -5.13 3.12
C PHE A 81 -7.18 -6.30 2.20
N TYR A 82 -6.48 -6.43 1.07
CA TYR A 82 -6.63 -7.50 0.09
C TYR A 82 -5.49 -8.52 0.24
N HIS A 83 -5.83 -9.71 0.75
CA HIS A 83 -4.85 -10.69 1.24
C HIS A 83 -3.95 -11.30 0.15
N GLU A 84 -4.43 -11.45 -1.08
CA GLU A 84 -3.70 -12.16 -2.14
C GLU A 84 -2.38 -11.46 -2.50
N ASN A 85 -2.37 -10.12 -2.45
CA ASN A 85 -1.22 -9.31 -2.82
C ASN A 85 -0.69 -8.43 -1.66
N ASN A 86 -1.24 -8.59 -0.45
CA ASN A 86 -0.96 -7.75 0.71
C ASN A 86 -1.11 -6.25 0.43
N VAL A 87 -2.24 -5.83 -0.14
CA VAL A 87 -2.49 -4.44 -0.57
C VAL A 87 -3.60 -3.82 0.26
N PHE A 88 -3.49 -2.54 0.58
CA PHE A 88 -4.62 -1.75 1.08
C PHE A 88 -5.22 -0.94 -0.07
N LEU A 89 -6.52 -1.08 -0.26
CA LEU A 89 -7.33 -0.23 -1.13
C LEU A 89 -7.96 0.85 -0.26
N PHE A 90 -7.97 2.09 -0.72
CA PHE A 90 -8.53 3.22 0.02
C PHE A 90 -9.59 3.90 -0.81
N CYS A 91 -10.79 4.08 -0.28
CA CYS A 91 -11.83 4.89 -0.92
C CYS A 91 -12.39 5.90 0.06
N TYR A 92 -13.10 6.93 -0.42
CA TYR A 92 -13.86 7.78 0.48
C TYR A 92 -14.98 6.97 1.15
N LEU A 93 -15.08 7.09 2.47
CA LEU A 93 -16.11 6.38 3.23
C LEU A 93 -17.52 6.74 2.78
N GLU A 94 -17.75 8.00 2.40
CA GLU A 94 -19.06 8.47 1.96
C GLU A 94 -19.45 7.87 0.61
N ASP A 95 -18.51 7.74 -0.33
CA ASP A 95 -18.75 7.06 -1.61
C ASP A 95 -19.10 5.59 -1.39
N TYR A 96 -18.35 4.90 -0.50
CA TYR A 96 -18.63 3.51 -0.14
C TYR A 96 -20.00 3.33 0.50
N LYS A 97 -20.46 4.27 1.34
CA LYS A 97 -21.81 4.22 1.93
C LYS A 97 -22.91 4.43 0.88
N MET A 98 -22.67 5.27 -0.13
CA MET A 98 -23.66 5.56 -1.18
C MET A 98 -23.82 4.40 -2.16
N ASP A 99 -22.71 3.89 -2.70
CA ASP A 99 -22.68 2.75 -3.60
C ASP A 99 -21.37 1.95 -3.42
N PRO A 100 -21.38 0.89 -2.60
CA PRO A 100 -20.20 0.07 -2.36
C PRO A 100 -19.62 -0.55 -3.65
N ALA A 101 -20.45 -0.83 -4.65
CA ALA A 101 -20.01 -1.46 -5.90
C ALA A 101 -19.40 -0.44 -6.89
N GLY A 102 -19.80 0.83 -6.78
CA GLY A 102 -19.32 1.95 -7.59
C GLY A 102 -18.18 2.75 -6.95
N ALA A 103 -17.92 2.57 -5.65
CA ALA A 103 -16.85 3.25 -4.94
C ALA A 103 -15.46 2.85 -5.49
N SER A 104 -14.76 3.82 -6.08
CA SER A 104 -13.39 3.61 -6.57
C SER A 104 -12.38 3.74 -5.43
N PRO A 105 -11.39 2.82 -5.36
CA PRO A 105 -10.13 3.07 -4.69
C PRO A 105 -9.31 4.19 -5.36
#